data_AF-A0A9N9HNW6-F1
#
_entry.id   AF-A0A9N9HNW6-F1
#
_cell.length_a   1.000
_cell.length_b   1.000
_cell.length_c   1.000
_cell.angle_alpha   90.00
_cell.angle_beta   90.00
_cell.angle_gamma   90.00
#
_symmetry.space_group_name_H-M   'P 1'
#
loop_
_entity.id
_entity.type
_entity.pdbx_description
1 polymer ?
#
loop_
_entity_poly.entity_id
_entity_poly.type
_entity_poly.pdbx_seq_one_letter_code
_entity_poly.pdbx_strand_id
1 'polypeptide(L)'
;HEKPIDLTTPPEIKHEIMENLYMDSVQLQTHLRQTFDILQITPKQINYWWSTFCQCFYKLDEDSVISARRFLENPNNNNQFCFEWRSELVTAIEFITPLLTKLLPVLSIHCDATYKTVKERFELYGIISNTNGAGFPIAYLLLNTTKSFDNEEQTGLRTKALASFLRSLHNKG
;
A
#
# COMPACT_ATOMS: atom_id res chain seq x y z
N HIS A 1 3.73 12.39 15.84
CA HIS A 1 2.54 12.47 16.71
C HIS A 1 3.01 12.86 18.11
N GLU A 2 2.35 13.82 18.77
CA GLU A 2 2.66 14.15 20.16
C GLU A 2 2.44 12.92 21.04
N LYS A 3 3.37 12.69 21.98
CA LYS A 3 3.31 11.57 22.92
C LYS A 3 2.14 11.82 23.89
N PRO A 4 1.14 10.91 23.98
CA PRO A 4 0.06 11.08 24.95
C PRO A 4 0.60 11.05 26.38
N ILE A 5 -0.09 11.74 27.30
CA ILE A 5 0.21 11.77 28.74
C ILE A 5 0.16 10.32 29.27
N ASP A 6 1.20 9.94 29.98
CA ASP A 6 1.51 8.55 30.33
C ASP A 6 0.46 7.91 31.26
N LEU A 7 -0.35 7.04 30.68
CA LEU A 7 -0.94 5.86 31.33
C LEU A 7 -0.43 4.71 30.47
N THR A 8 0.49 3.91 31.02
CA THR A 8 1.25 2.88 30.31
C THR A 8 0.30 1.89 29.64
N THR A 9 0.10 2.03 28.32
CA THR A 9 -0.65 1.04 27.54
C THR A 9 -0.10 -0.34 27.86
N PRO A 10 -0.94 -1.30 28.32
CA PRO A 10 -0.45 -2.59 28.76
C PRO A 10 0.32 -3.34 27.67
N PRO A 11 1.36 -4.12 28.01
CA PRO A 11 2.15 -4.87 27.03
C PRO A 11 1.31 -5.78 26.12
N GLU A 12 0.29 -6.43 26.66
CA GLU A 12 -0.64 -7.29 25.92
C GLU A 12 -1.40 -6.52 24.83
N ILE A 13 -1.82 -5.28 25.11
CA ILE A 13 -2.49 -4.42 24.13
C ILE A 13 -1.51 -3.97 23.05
N LYS A 14 -0.26 -3.64 23.42
CA LYS A 14 0.78 -3.30 22.43
C LYS A 14 1.09 -4.48 21.52
N HIS A 15 1.18 -5.68 22.08
CA HIS A 15 1.39 -6.90 21.31
C HIS A 15 0.24 -7.15 20.33
N GLU A 16 -1.00 -7.03 20.79
CA GLU A 16 -2.17 -7.18 19.92
C GLU A 16 -2.18 -6.14 18.77
N ILE A 17 -1.82 -4.89 19.06
CA ILE A 17 -1.70 -3.85 18.02
C ILE A 17 -0.64 -4.26 16.99
N MET A 18 0.50 -4.78 17.44
CA MET A 18 1.62 -5.17 16.57
C MET A 18 1.27 -6.36 15.67
N GLU A 19 0.49 -7.33 16.15
CA GLU A 19 0.05 -8.48 15.34
C GLU A 19 -1.05 -8.09 14.33
N ASN A 20 -1.75 -6.96 14.54
CA ASN A 20 -2.88 -6.53 13.72
C ASN A 20 -2.63 -5.20 12.97
N LEU A 21 -1.38 -4.92 12.58
CA LEU A 21 -1.03 -3.69 11.83
C LEU A 21 -1.70 -3.57 10.45
N TYR A 22 -2.26 -4.64 9.92
CA TYR A 22 -3.02 -4.64 8.67
C TYR A 22 -4.41 -3.99 8.78
N MET A 23 -4.94 -3.87 10.00
CA MET A 23 -6.22 -3.22 10.25
C MET A 23 -6.08 -1.69 10.21
N ASP A 24 -7.14 -1.01 9.77
CA ASP A 24 -7.23 0.43 9.97
C ASP A 24 -7.45 0.77 11.46
N SER A 25 -7.22 2.04 11.81
CA SER A 25 -7.35 2.54 13.18
C SER A 25 -8.72 2.26 13.83
N VAL A 26 -9.81 2.31 13.08
CA VAL A 26 -11.17 2.13 13.60
C VAL A 26 -11.46 0.65 13.81
N GLN A 27 -11.06 -0.19 12.85
CA GLN A 27 -11.14 -1.64 12.95
C GLN A 27 -10.34 -2.14 14.15
N LEU A 28 -9.10 -1.68 14.30
CA LEU A 28 -8.24 -2.06 15.41
C LEU A 28 -8.82 -1.64 16.77
N GLN A 29 -9.37 -0.43 16.88
CA GLN A 29 -10.04 0.01 18.10
C GLN A 29 -11.24 -0.88 18.44
N THR A 30 -12.02 -1.29 17.43
CA THR A 30 -13.18 -2.17 17.62
C THR A 30 -12.73 -3.54 18.09
N HIS A 31 -11.72 -4.12 17.43
CA HIS A 31 -11.10 -5.40 17.79
C HIS A 31 -10.61 -5.39 19.24
N LEU A 32 -9.84 -4.38 19.64
CA LEU A 32 -9.31 -4.30 21.00
C LEU A 32 -10.40 -4.19 22.09
N ARG A 33 -11.50 -3.46 21.81
CA ARG A 33 -12.63 -3.33 22.74
C ARG A 33 -13.43 -4.63 22.90
N GLN A 34 -13.39 -5.51 21.91
CA GLN A 34 -14.04 -6.82 21.97
C GLN A 34 -13.18 -7.86 22.68
N THR A 35 -11.86 -7.73 22.57
CA THR A 35 -10.90 -8.72 23.08
C THR A 35 -10.43 -8.42 24.51
N PHE A 36 -10.38 -7.15 24.91
CA PHE A 36 -9.80 -6.73 26.20
C PHE A 36 -10.69 -5.71 26.95
N ASP A 37 -10.60 -5.72 28.28
CA ASP A 37 -11.16 -4.65 29.10
C ASP A 37 -10.24 -3.41 29.08
N ILE A 38 -10.51 -2.52 28.13
CA ILE A 38 -9.66 -1.34 27.84
C ILE A 38 -10.33 -0.02 28.18
N LEU A 39 -11.18 0.01 29.22
CA LEU A 39 -11.90 1.22 29.66
C LEU A 39 -10.99 2.43 29.90
N GLN A 40 -9.73 2.20 30.28
CA GLN A 40 -8.74 3.24 30.56
C GLN A 40 -7.85 3.61 29.36
N ILE A 41 -8.01 2.94 28.20
CA ILE A 41 -7.20 3.18 27.01
C ILE A 41 -7.97 4.04 26.03
N THR A 42 -7.37 5.18 25.70
CA THR A 42 -7.95 6.13 24.76
C THR A 42 -7.66 5.73 23.30
N PRO A 43 -8.54 6.08 22.36
CA PRO A 43 -8.25 6.00 20.92
C PRO A 43 -6.93 6.67 20.52
N LYS A 44 -6.53 7.75 21.20
CA LYS A 44 -5.26 8.44 20.95
C LYS A 44 -4.05 7.56 21.30
N GLN A 45 -4.10 6.80 22.39
CA GLN A 45 -3.04 5.86 22.76
C GLN A 45 -2.95 4.70 21.75
N ILE A 46 -4.09 4.14 21.34
CA ILE A 46 -4.14 3.08 20.32
C ILE A 46 -3.52 3.60 19.01
N ASN A 47 -3.95 4.79 18.55
CA ASN A 47 -3.42 5.40 17.33
C ASN A 47 -1.95 5.76 17.41
N TYR A 48 -1.47 6.19 18.59
CA TYR A 48 -0.06 6.44 18.81
C TYR A 48 0.76 5.16 18.61
N TRP A 49 0.42 4.08 19.31
CA TRP A 49 1.17 2.82 19.21
C TRP A 49 1.04 2.17 17.84
N TRP A 50 -0.17 2.17 17.25
CA TRP A 50 -0.37 1.70 15.88
C TRP A 50 0.52 2.46 14.91
N SER A 51 0.51 3.81 14.96
CA SER A 51 1.37 4.61 14.09
C SER A 51 2.85 4.37 14.33
N THR A 52 3.27 4.20 15.59
CA THR A 52 4.66 3.90 15.94
C THR A 52 5.08 2.55 15.37
N PHE A 53 4.29 1.50 15.57
CA PHE A 53 4.60 0.17 15.06
C PHE A 53 4.52 0.08 13.53
N CYS A 54 3.54 0.75 12.90
CA CYS A 54 3.51 0.90 11.45
C CYS A 54 4.79 1.57 10.93
N GLN A 55 5.29 2.61 11.59
CA GLN A 55 6.56 3.23 11.19
C GLN A 55 7.74 2.29 11.39
N CYS A 56 7.85 1.62 12.55
CA CYS A 56 8.91 0.65 12.79
C CYS A 56 8.93 -0.49 11.77
N PHE A 57 7.76 -0.91 11.29
CA PHE A 57 7.63 -2.03 10.35
C PHE A 57 7.76 -1.62 8.87
N TYR A 58 7.06 -0.55 8.46
CA TYR A 58 6.97 -0.16 7.04
C TYR A 58 7.99 0.92 6.62
N LYS A 59 8.54 1.71 7.55
CA LYS A 59 9.52 2.75 7.25
C LYS A 59 10.94 2.18 7.30
N LEU A 60 11.31 1.50 6.21
CA LEU A 60 12.62 0.88 6.01
C LEU A 60 13.67 1.86 5.49
N ASP A 61 13.27 3.06 5.07
CA ASP A 61 14.12 4.17 4.66
C ASP A 61 13.42 5.51 4.95
N GLU A 62 14.17 6.60 5.01
CA GLU A 62 13.61 7.95 5.11
C GLU A 62 12.92 8.37 3.80
N ASP A 63 13.41 7.86 2.67
CA ASP A 63 12.81 8.04 1.37
C ASP A 63 11.65 7.04 1.16
N SER A 64 10.43 7.54 0.95
CA SER A 64 9.22 6.71 0.87
C SER A 64 9.25 5.70 -0.28
N VAL A 65 9.89 6.06 -1.40
CA VAL A 65 10.03 5.20 -2.59
C VAL A 65 11.02 4.08 -2.32
N ILE A 66 12.19 4.41 -1.74
CA ILE A 66 13.17 3.39 -1.33
C ILE A 66 12.58 2.46 -0.28
N SER A 67 11.83 3.02 0.69
CA SER A 67 11.15 2.23 1.72
C SER A 67 10.14 1.25 1.10
N ALA A 68 9.32 1.70 0.15
CA ALA A 68 8.36 0.86 -0.56
C ALA A 68 9.05 -0.24 -1.38
N ARG A 69 10.13 0.09 -2.10
CA ARG A 69 10.93 -0.92 -2.82
C ARG A 69 11.46 -1.98 -1.85
N ARG A 70 12.15 -1.57 -0.77
CA ARG A 70 12.72 -2.51 0.22
C ARG A 70 11.64 -3.41 0.83
N PHE A 71 10.45 -2.87 1.04
CA PHE A 71 9.31 -3.65 1.55
C PHE A 71 8.83 -4.70 0.54
N LEU A 72 8.74 -4.36 -0.74
CA LEU A 72 8.32 -5.26 -1.82
C LEU A 72 9.39 -6.28 -2.23
N GLU A 73 10.66 -5.98 -1.97
CA GLU A 73 11.79 -6.89 -2.20
C GLU A 73 12.04 -7.84 -1.01
N ASN A 74 11.37 -7.62 0.13
CA ASN A 74 11.51 -8.46 1.30
C ASN A 74 11.00 -9.89 0.99
N PRO A 75 11.79 -10.95 1.20
CA PRO A 75 11.38 -12.33 0.88
C PRO A 75 10.19 -12.84 1.71
N ASN A 76 9.88 -12.20 2.84
CA ASN A 76 8.69 -12.50 3.64
C ASN A 76 7.42 -11.80 3.09
N ASN A 77 7.57 -10.90 2.12
CA ASN A 77 6.45 -10.31 1.41
C ASN A 77 6.02 -11.23 0.28
N ASN A 78 4.72 -11.51 0.22
CA ASN A 78 4.15 -12.33 -0.84
C ASN A 78 4.05 -11.57 -2.18
N ASN A 79 4.02 -10.23 -2.14
CA ASN A 79 4.02 -9.42 -3.35
C ASN A 79 5.42 -9.35 -3.94
N GLN A 80 5.51 -9.26 -5.26
CA GLN A 80 6.77 -9.19 -5.98
C GLN A 80 6.95 -7.82 -6.64
N PHE A 81 8.00 -7.11 -6.24
CA PHE A 81 8.49 -5.94 -6.94
C PHE A 81 8.82 -6.28 -8.41
N CYS A 82 8.34 -5.45 -9.34
CA CYS A 82 8.58 -5.66 -10.78
C CYS A 82 9.41 -4.54 -11.39
N PHE A 83 9.05 -3.28 -11.11
CA PHE A 83 9.67 -2.14 -11.77
C PHE A 83 9.53 -0.86 -10.93
N GLU A 84 10.52 0.04 -11.08
CA GLU A 84 10.44 1.41 -10.60
C GLU A 84 10.90 2.36 -11.70
N TRP A 85 10.14 3.42 -11.91
CA TRP A 85 10.58 4.60 -12.65
C TRP A 85 10.68 5.77 -11.69
N ARG A 86 11.88 6.34 -11.57
CA ARG A 86 12.10 7.56 -10.80
C ARG A 86 12.73 8.66 -11.67
N SER A 87 12.04 9.79 -11.79
CA SER A 87 12.53 11.04 -12.40
C SER A 87 12.01 12.24 -11.62
N GLU A 88 12.41 13.45 -12.02
CA GLU A 88 11.91 14.70 -11.42
C GLU A 88 10.39 14.90 -11.61
N LEU A 89 9.82 14.31 -12.66
CA LEU A 89 8.42 14.52 -13.06
C LEU A 89 7.52 13.34 -12.71
N VAL A 90 8.08 12.13 -12.65
CA VAL A 90 7.33 10.89 -12.44
C VAL A 90 8.02 9.99 -11.45
N THR A 91 7.24 9.45 -10.53
CA THR A 91 7.61 8.30 -9.72
C THR A 91 6.57 7.21 -9.91
N ALA A 92 7.01 6.01 -10.29
CA ALA A 92 6.15 4.85 -10.49
C ALA A 92 6.74 3.61 -9.83
N ILE A 93 5.93 2.84 -9.11
CA ILE A 93 6.32 1.56 -8.49
C ILE A 93 5.31 0.51 -8.92
N GLU A 94 5.79 -0.53 -9.59
CA GLU A 94 5.00 -1.66 -10.08
C GLU A 94 5.30 -2.91 -9.24
N PHE A 95 4.24 -3.60 -8.84
CA PHE A 95 4.35 -4.91 -8.21
C PHE A 95 3.17 -5.81 -8.56
N ILE A 96 3.41 -7.12 -8.49
CA ILE A 96 2.41 -8.16 -8.70
C ILE A 96 2.09 -8.88 -7.40
N THR A 97 0.89 -9.46 -7.33
CA THR A 97 0.50 -10.31 -6.20
C THR A 97 0.74 -11.79 -6.55
N PRO A 98 0.80 -12.70 -5.56
CA PRO A 98 0.85 -14.14 -5.82
C PRO A 98 -0.35 -14.68 -6.62
N LEU A 99 -1.42 -13.89 -6.75
CA LEU A 99 -2.62 -14.31 -7.47
C LEU A 99 -2.38 -14.35 -8.98
N LEU A 100 -1.44 -13.54 -9.51
CA LEU A 100 -1.14 -13.56 -10.94
C LEU A 100 -0.81 -14.98 -11.40
N THR A 101 0.19 -15.61 -10.79
CA THR A 101 0.64 -16.97 -11.18
C THR A 101 -0.42 -18.04 -10.94
N LYS A 102 -1.29 -17.86 -9.94
CA LYS A 102 -2.38 -18.80 -9.61
C LYS A 102 -3.56 -18.71 -10.57
N LEU A 103 -3.73 -17.57 -11.25
CA LEU A 103 -4.87 -17.29 -12.13
C LEU A 103 -4.49 -17.29 -13.61
N LEU A 104 -3.26 -17.70 -13.95
CA LEU A 104 -2.85 -17.90 -15.34
C LEU A 104 -3.58 -19.10 -15.97
N PRO A 105 -3.99 -19.02 -17.25
CA PRO A 105 -3.95 -17.82 -18.09
C PRO A 105 -5.03 -16.80 -17.71
N VAL A 106 -4.69 -15.51 -17.72
CA VAL A 106 -5.66 -14.44 -17.42
C VAL A 106 -6.45 -14.11 -18.69
N LEU A 107 -7.76 -14.38 -18.68
CA LEU A 107 -8.63 -14.18 -19.85
C LEU A 107 -9.09 -12.73 -20.03
N SER A 108 -9.34 -12.03 -18.93
CA SER A 108 -9.73 -10.62 -18.98
C SER A 108 -9.28 -9.90 -17.72
N ILE A 109 -8.96 -8.61 -17.92
CA ILE A 109 -8.56 -7.72 -16.85
C ILE A 109 -9.43 -6.47 -16.83
N HIS A 110 -9.62 -5.92 -15.64
CA HIS A 110 -10.14 -4.60 -15.40
C HIS A 110 -9.03 -3.76 -14.76
N CYS A 111 -8.92 -2.51 -15.18
CA CYS A 111 -8.02 -1.54 -14.57
C CYS A 111 -8.86 -0.50 -13.84
N ASP A 112 -8.66 -0.37 -12.54
CA ASP A 112 -9.30 0.66 -11.72
C ASP A 112 -8.24 1.58 -11.11
N ALA A 113 -8.58 2.85 -10.92
CA ALA A 113 -7.67 3.86 -10.39
C ALA A 113 -8.32 4.64 -9.25
N THR A 114 -7.63 4.73 -8.12
CA THR A 114 -8.04 5.59 -7.00
C THR A 114 -7.15 6.82 -6.91
N TYR A 115 -7.77 8.00 -6.82
CA TYR A 115 -7.09 9.30 -6.70
C TYR A 115 -7.11 9.78 -5.24
N LYS A 116 -6.02 10.41 -4.78
CA LYS A 116 -5.83 10.98 -3.42
C LYS A 116 -5.77 9.97 -2.26
N THR A 117 -5.26 8.76 -2.48
CA THR A 117 -5.16 7.73 -1.43
C THR A 117 -3.98 7.95 -0.45
N VAL A 118 -3.01 8.81 -0.76
CA VAL A 118 -1.84 9.09 0.10
C VAL A 118 -1.49 10.59 0.13
N LYS A 119 -0.99 11.10 1.28
CA LYS A 119 -0.52 12.49 1.45
C LYS A 119 0.51 12.92 0.40
N GLU A 120 1.26 11.98 -0.17
CA GLU A 120 2.28 12.20 -1.20
C GLU A 120 1.72 12.26 -2.63
N ARG A 121 0.40 12.21 -2.82
CA ARG A 121 -0.30 12.34 -4.13
C ARG A 121 -0.05 11.20 -5.11
N PHE A 122 0.32 10.02 -4.63
CA PHE A 122 0.25 8.82 -5.44
C PHE A 122 -1.21 8.50 -5.81
N GLU A 123 -1.40 8.16 -7.07
CA GLU A 123 -2.53 7.43 -7.59
C GLU A 123 -2.22 5.94 -7.48
N LEU A 124 -3.20 5.14 -7.08
CA LEU A 124 -3.08 3.68 -7.08
C LEU A 124 -3.92 3.12 -8.22
N TYR A 125 -3.28 2.46 -9.16
CA TYR A 125 -3.92 1.65 -10.19
C TYR A 125 -3.89 0.19 -9.77
N GLY A 126 -5.03 -0.48 -9.81
CA GLY A 126 -5.16 -1.91 -9.58
C GLY A 126 -5.56 -2.62 -10.87
N ILE A 127 -4.88 -3.72 -11.17
CA ILE A 127 -5.27 -4.64 -12.23
C ILE A 127 -5.99 -5.83 -11.60
N ILE A 128 -7.24 -6.00 -11.99
CA ILE A 128 -8.15 -7.00 -11.44
C ILE A 128 -8.45 -8.01 -12.54
N SER A 129 -8.01 -9.25 -12.36
CA SER A 129 -8.40 -10.37 -13.23
C SER A 129 -9.85 -10.78 -12.93
N ASN A 130 -10.64 -11.07 -13.96
CA ASN A 130 -11.93 -11.72 -13.78
C ASN A 130 -11.80 -13.22 -14.04
N THR A 131 -12.00 -14.02 -12.99
CA THR A 131 -12.01 -15.49 -13.05
C THR A 131 -13.32 -15.99 -12.47
N ASN A 132 -14.11 -16.74 -13.25
CA ASN A 132 -15.40 -17.29 -12.84
C ASN A 132 -16.39 -16.25 -12.29
N GLY A 133 -16.38 -15.03 -12.82
CA GLY A 133 -17.26 -13.94 -12.37
C GLY A 133 -16.80 -13.24 -11.10
N ALA A 134 -15.63 -13.60 -10.55
CA ALA A 134 -15.02 -12.95 -9.40
C ALA A 134 -13.76 -12.15 -9.80
N GLY A 135 -13.59 -10.97 -9.19
CA GLY A 135 -12.45 -10.10 -9.40
C GLY A 135 -11.30 -10.40 -8.43
N PHE A 136 -10.08 -10.53 -8.94
CA PHE A 136 -8.87 -10.78 -8.15
C PHE A 136 -7.78 -9.78 -8.49
N PRO A 137 -7.21 -9.05 -7.51
CA PRO A 137 -6.14 -8.10 -7.76
C PRO A 137 -4.82 -8.83 -8.05
N ILE A 138 -4.35 -8.75 -9.28
CA ILE A 138 -3.15 -9.45 -9.76
C ILE A 138 -1.92 -8.55 -9.82
N ALA A 139 -2.11 -7.24 -9.97
CA ALA A 139 -1.02 -6.28 -10.04
C ALA A 139 -1.46 -4.89 -9.58
N TYR A 140 -0.48 -4.09 -9.19
CA TYR A 140 -0.68 -2.70 -8.77
C TYR A 140 0.42 -1.80 -9.32
N LEU A 141 0.06 -0.55 -9.58
CA LEU A 141 0.96 0.53 -9.93
C LEU A 141 0.66 1.73 -9.02
N LEU A 142 1.65 2.12 -8.23
CA LEU A 142 1.66 3.41 -7.54
C LEU A 142 2.29 4.43 -8.47
N LEU A 143 1.57 5.50 -8.80
CA LEU A 143 2.03 6.53 -9.74
C LEU A 143 1.88 7.93 -9.13
N ASN A 144 2.95 8.71 -9.14
CA ASN A 144 2.94 10.11 -8.76
C ASN A 144 3.50 10.95 -9.92
N THR A 145 2.73 11.95 -10.34
CA THR A 145 3.15 12.97 -11.31
C THR A 145 3.09 14.34 -10.64
N THR A 146 4.13 15.17 -10.83
CA THR A 146 4.16 16.50 -10.21
C THR A 146 3.05 17.43 -10.74
N LYS A 147 2.71 18.47 -9.98
CA LYS A 147 1.36 19.07 -9.92
C LYS A 147 0.93 20.01 -11.07
N SER A 148 1.61 20.05 -12.21
CA SER A 148 1.19 20.92 -13.31
C SER A 148 0.45 20.10 -14.37
N PHE A 149 -0.86 19.95 -14.16
CA PHE A 149 -1.79 19.27 -15.06
C PHE A 149 -1.93 19.92 -16.45
N ASP A 150 -1.16 20.97 -16.73
CA ASP A 150 -1.36 21.85 -17.88
C ASP A 150 -0.33 21.65 -19.02
N ASN A 151 0.60 20.68 -18.89
CA ASN A 151 1.62 20.44 -19.90
C ASN A 151 1.41 19.08 -20.59
N GLU A 152 1.27 19.08 -21.92
CA GLU A 152 1.13 17.87 -22.77
C GLU A 152 2.21 16.81 -22.49
N GLU A 153 3.42 17.26 -22.14
CA GLU A 153 4.56 16.41 -21.78
C GLU A 153 4.25 15.47 -20.59
N GLN A 154 3.54 15.94 -19.56
CA GLN A 154 3.24 15.11 -18.37
C GLN A 154 2.13 14.10 -18.63
N THR A 155 1.11 14.47 -19.42
CA THR A 155 0.08 13.52 -19.89
C THR A 155 0.73 12.39 -20.71
N GLY A 156 1.72 12.73 -21.52
CA GLY A 156 2.55 11.75 -22.24
C GLY A 156 3.31 10.82 -21.29
N LEU A 157 3.91 11.35 -20.21
CA LEU A 157 4.65 10.54 -19.24
C LEU A 157 3.75 9.58 -18.44
N ARG A 158 2.58 10.03 -17.97
CA ARG A 158 1.59 9.16 -17.30
C ARG A 158 1.13 8.04 -18.22
N THR A 159 0.77 8.37 -19.46
CA THR A 159 0.35 7.40 -20.48
C THR A 159 1.48 6.40 -20.75
N LYS A 160 2.73 6.87 -20.84
CA LYS A 160 3.90 6.01 -21.03
C LYS A 160 4.15 5.08 -19.85
N ALA A 161 4.01 5.56 -18.61
CA ALA A 161 4.14 4.74 -17.41
C ALA A 161 3.07 3.63 -17.38
N LEU A 162 1.80 3.98 -17.61
CA LEU A 162 0.70 3.02 -17.68
C LEU A 162 0.86 2.02 -18.82
N ALA A 163 1.25 2.47 -20.01
CA ALA A 163 1.51 1.59 -21.14
C ALA A 163 2.69 0.63 -20.86
N SER A 164 3.74 1.12 -20.20
CA SER A 164 4.87 0.28 -19.80
C SER A 164 4.44 -0.78 -18.79
N PHE A 165 3.64 -0.39 -17.79
CA PHE A 165 3.08 -1.29 -16.79
C PHE A 165 2.22 -2.40 -17.42
N LEU A 166 1.25 -2.04 -18.26
CA LEU A 166 0.37 -3.02 -18.91
C LEU A 166 1.14 -3.97 -19.85
N ARG A 167 2.18 -3.47 -20.54
CA ARG A 167 3.07 -4.32 -21.35
C ARG A 167 3.90 -5.27 -20.50
N SER A 168 4.46 -4.79 -19.38
CA SER A 168 5.19 -5.61 -18.41
C SER A 168 4.33 -6.77 -17.93
N LEU A 169 3.08 -6.48 -17.56
CA LEU A 169 2.12 -7.48 -17.10
C LEU A 169 1.77 -8.49 -18.21
N HIS A 170 1.45 -8.02 -19.42
CA HIS A 170 1.16 -8.90 -20.56
C HIS A 170 2.32 -9.87 -20.86
N ASN A 171 3.57 -9.43 -20.69
CA ASN A 171 4.73 -10.29 -20.92
C ASN A 171 4.91 -11.38 -19.83
N LYS A 172 4.21 -11.27 -18.70
CA LYS A 172 4.26 -12.22 -17.59
C LYS A 172 3.16 -13.31 -17.65
N GLY A 173 2.17 -13.17 -18.55
CA GLY A 173 1.06 -14.12 -18.75
C GLY A 173 -0.31 -13.47 -18.57
#